data_AF-A0A3M2C7V9-F1
#
_entry.id   AF-A0A3M2C7V9-F1
#
_cell.length_a   1.000
_cell.length_b   1.000
_cell.length_c   1.000
_cell.angle_alpha   90.00
_cell.angle_beta   90.00
_cell.angle_gamma   90.00
#
_symmetry.space_group_name_H-M   'P 1'
#
loop_
_entity.id
_entity.type
_entity.pdbx_description
1 polymer ?
#
loop_
_entity_poly.entity_id
_entity_poly.type
_entity_poly.pdbx_seq_one_letter_code
_entity_poly.pdbx_strand_id
1 'polypeptide(L)'
;MAVLVLGDLGLSPRMQYHALSLAEERAAVELIGYRGSELPPELIAHPAVTVHRLPAPPSLDADRGRWLWLDGGRRLAAQSLLLLRLLLAGLPRPDLLLVQNPPPMPALAVAWLAARLRRARLVVDWHNFGHAMLALKLGRRHPAVRLVAGHERRWGRRADGHLTVSRAMSAELKRWGIDARVLYDRPPQRFRPTPAADRHRLFRRLAAALDLPPGIGGSAGDQTATPFTE
;
A
#
# COMPACT_ATOMS: atom_id res chain seq x y z
N MET A 1 -12.69 0.38 -13.79
CA MET A 1 -11.29 0.61 -13.38
C MET A 1 -10.89 -0.45 -12.37
N ALA A 2 -9.61 -0.81 -12.30
CA ALA A 2 -9.10 -1.76 -11.31
C ALA A 2 -8.06 -1.07 -10.41
N VAL A 3 -8.21 -1.23 -9.10
CA VAL A 3 -7.32 -0.67 -8.06
C VAL A 3 -6.68 -1.85 -7.33
N LEU A 4 -5.38 -2.03 -7.51
CA LEU A 4 -4.64 -3.20 -7.02
C LEU A 4 -3.63 -2.80 -5.93
N VAL A 5 -3.73 -3.47 -4.79
CA VAL A 5 -2.74 -3.43 -3.71
C VAL A 5 -2.33 -4.83 -3.30
N LEU A 6 -1.03 -5.10 -3.23
CA LEU A 6 -0.51 -6.39 -2.78
C LEU A 6 -0.16 -6.35 -1.29
N GLY A 7 -1.17 -5.98 -0.52
CA GLY A 7 -1.17 -5.86 0.93
C GLY A 7 -2.57 -6.09 1.47
N ASP A 8 -2.71 -6.09 2.79
CA ASP A 8 -4.02 -6.14 3.45
C ASP A 8 -4.85 -4.91 3.02
N LEU A 9 -6.01 -5.17 2.41
CA LEU A 9 -6.93 -4.14 1.95
C LEU A 9 -7.37 -3.19 3.08
N GLY A 10 -7.67 -3.72 4.27
CA GLY A 10 -8.13 -2.91 5.41
C GLY A 10 -7.04 -2.00 5.97
N LEU A 11 -5.77 -2.36 5.77
CA LEU A 11 -4.59 -1.57 6.20
C LEU A 11 -3.98 -0.73 5.08
N SER A 12 -4.67 -0.60 3.95
CA SER A 12 -4.19 0.16 2.78
C SER A 12 -5.03 1.42 2.53
N PRO A 13 -5.03 2.41 3.44
CA PRO A 13 -5.92 3.56 3.37
C PRO A 13 -5.77 4.36 2.07
N ARG A 14 -4.55 4.56 1.56
CA ARG A 14 -4.33 5.28 0.29
C ARG A 14 -5.09 4.64 -0.89
N MET A 15 -5.12 3.32 -0.95
CA MET A 15 -5.82 2.58 -2.02
C MET A 15 -7.32 2.52 -1.79
N GLN A 16 -7.75 2.50 -0.52
CA GLN A 16 -9.14 2.73 -0.16
C GLN A 16 -9.63 4.10 -0.65
N TYR A 17 -8.82 5.16 -0.48
CA TYR A 17 -9.15 6.50 -0.99
C TYR A 17 -9.23 6.55 -2.49
N HIS A 18 -8.25 5.97 -3.18
CA HIS A 18 -8.31 5.88 -4.64
C HIS A 18 -9.57 5.18 -5.12
N ALA A 19 -9.93 4.05 -4.49
CA ALA A 19 -11.14 3.33 -4.87
C ALA A 19 -12.41 4.15 -4.64
N LEU A 20 -12.53 4.81 -3.48
CA LEU A 20 -13.71 5.60 -3.15
C LEU A 20 -13.83 6.84 -4.04
N SER A 21 -12.77 7.62 -4.21
CA SER A 21 -12.81 8.83 -5.05
C SER A 21 -13.09 8.51 -6.52
N LEU A 22 -12.59 7.38 -7.04
CA LEU A 22 -12.95 6.94 -8.39
C LEU A 22 -14.42 6.52 -8.49
N ALA A 23 -14.95 5.88 -7.44
CA ALA A 23 -16.34 5.44 -7.40
C ALA A 23 -17.33 6.61 -7.26
N GLU A 24 -16.95 7.66 -6.53
CA GLU A 24 -17.71 8.92 -6.41
C GLU A 24 -17.84 9.65 -7.76
N GLU A 25 -16.79 9.57 -8.60
CA GLU A 25 -16.79 10.06 -9.98
C GLU A 25 -17.51 9.10 -10.96
N ARG A 26 -18.39 8.23 -10.44
CA ARG A 26 -19.23 7.28 -11.18
C ARG A 26 -18.45 6.22 -11.98
N ALA A 27 -17.19 5.96 -11.64
CA ALA A 27 -16.48 4.82 -12.22
C ALA A 27 -16.84 3.52 -11.48
N ALA A 28 -17.06 2.44 -12.22
CA ALA A 28 -17.07 1.09 -11.63
C ALA A 28 -15.63 0.72 -11.21
N VAL A 29 -15.43 0.33 -9.96
CA VAL A 29 -14.11 0.07 -9.37
C VAL A 29 -14.01 -1.36 -8.85
N GLU A 30 -13.05 -2.09 -9.40
CA GLU A 30 -12.62 -3.39 -8.90
C GLU A 30 -11.46 -3.19 -7.91
N LEU A 31 -11.72 -3.27 -6.61
CA LEU A 31 -10.71 -3.13 -5.56
C LEU A 31 -10.11 -4.49 -5.20
N ILE A 32 -8.82 -4.68 -5.47
CA ILE A 32 -8.14 -5.97 -5.36
C ILE A 32 -7.00 -5.88 -4.35
N GLY A 33 -6.95 -6.83 -3.42
CA GLY A 33 -5.79 -7.00 -2.54
C GLY A 33 -5.94 -8.19 -1.61
N TYR A 34 -5.02 -8.34 -0.66
CA TYR A 34 -5.05 -9.50 0.23
C TYR A 34 -6.20 -9.41 1.23
N ARG A 35 -6.76 -10.57 1.55
CA ARG A 35 -7.66 -10.75 2.70
C ARG A 35 -6.91 -10.38 3.98
N GLY A 36 -7.60 -9.68 4.88
CA GLY A 36 -7.07 -9.29 6.17
C GLY A 36 -8.12 -8.52 6.95
N SER A 37 -7.75 -7.32 7.37
CA SER A 37 -8.55 -6.42 8.20
C SER A 37 -9.84 -5.98 7.50
N GLU A 38 -10.82 -5.58 8.31
CA GLU A 38 -12.10 -5.09 7.80
C GLU A 38 -11.93 -3.81 6.99
N LEU A 39 -12.75 -3.70 5.94
CA LEU A 39 -12.81 -2.49 5.13
C LEU A 39 -13.78 -1.49 5.78
N PRO A 40 -13.57 -0.18 5.57
CA PRO A 40 -14.54 0.82 5.99
C PRO A 40 -15.93 0.54 5.42
N PRO A 41 -17.01 0.76 6.21
CA PRO A 41 -18.39 0.56 5.74
C PRO A 41 -18.71 1.30 4.44
N GLU A 42 -18.13 2.49 4.27
CA GLU A 42 -18.22 3.34 3.07
C GLU A 42 -17.86 2.58 1.80
N LEU A 43 -16.79 1.77 1.81
CA LEU A 43 -16.36 0.99 0.65
C LEU A 43 -17.19 -0.26 0.44
N ILE A 44 -17.64 -0.89 1.52
CA ILE A 44 -18.44 -2.13 1.46
C ILE A 44 -19.84 -1.83 0.92
N ALA A 45 -20.43 -0.70 1.32
CA ALA A 45 -21.78 -0.30 0.92
C ALA A 45 -21.83 0.42 -0.44
N HIS A 46 -20.69 0.81 -1.01
CA HIS A 46 -20.68 1.59 -2.24
C HIS A 46 -21.07 0.73 -3.47
N PRO A 47 -22.15 1.05 -4.20
CA PRO A 47 -22.67 0.19 -5.27
C PRO A 47 -21.74 0.06 -6.48
N ALA A 48 -20.85 1.04 -6.69
CA ALA A 48 -19.86 1.01 -7.77
C ALA A 48 -18.52 0.34 -7.38
N VAL A 49 -18.38 -0.18 -6.16
CA VAL A 49 -17.14 -0.83 -5.70
C VAL A 49 -17.35 -2.33 -5.52
N THR A 50 -16.58 -3.12 -6.24
CA THR A 50 -16.52 -4.58 -6.09
C THR A 50 -15.18 -4.98 -5.49
N VAL A 51 -15.20 -5.69 -4.36
CA VAL A 51 -13.99 -6.05 -3.62
C VAL A 51 -13.55 -7.49 -3.91
N HIS A 52 -12.31 -7.64 -4.37
CA HIS A 52 -11.65 -8.92 -4.65
C HIS A 52 -10.56 -9.20 -3.64
N ARG A 53 -10.81 -10.16 -2.74
CA ARG A 53 -9.83 -10.55 -1.70
C ARG A 53 -9.02 -11.76 -2.16
N LEU A 54 -7.74 -11.54 -2.41
CA LEU A 54 -6.75 -12.57 -2.68
C LEU A 54 -6.29 -13.26 -1.39
N PRO A 55 -6.00 -14.57 -1.42
CA PRO A 55 -5.32 -15.22 -0.30
C PRO A 55 -3.92 -14.60 -0.12
N ALA A 56 -3.60 -14.22 1.11
CA ALA A 56 -2.27 -13.75 1.44
C ALA A 56 -1.23 -14.87 1.21
N PRO A 57 0.00 -14.55 0.79
CA PRO A 57 1.09 -15.53 0.80
C PRO A 57 1.27 -16.08 2.22
N PRO A 58 1.38 -17.40 2.40
CA PRO A 58 1.76 -17.94 3.70
C PRO A 58 3.15 -17.42 4.07
N SER A 59 3.38 -17.12 5.34
CA SER A 59 4.71 -16.75 5.85
C SER A 59 5.74 -17.82 5.48
N LEU A 60 6.94 -17.38 5.11
CA LEU A 60 8.07 -18.29 4.88
C LEU A 60 8.66 -18.64 6.25
N ASP A 61 8.50 -19.90 6.67
CA ASP A 61 9.24 -20.43 7.81
C ASP A 61 10.72 -20.54 7.42
N ALA A 62 11.57 -19.78 8.12
CA ALA A 62 12.99 -19.67 7.82
C ALA A 62 13.77 -20.98 8.00
N ASP A 63 13.19 -21.98 8.66
CA ASP A 63 13.86 -23.24 9.06
C ASP A 63 14.06 -24.27 7.93
N ARG A 64 13.70 -23.96 6.68
CA ARG A 64 13.67 -24.97 5.58
C ARG A 64 14.91 -25.04 4.67
N GLY A 65 16.02 -24.39 5.01
CA GLY A 65 17.32 -24.56 4.31
C GLY A 65 17.24 -24.41 2.78
N ARG A 66 17.91 -25.30 2.01
CA ARG A 66 17.94 -25.26 0.53
C ARG A 66 16.57 -25.37 -0.15
N TRP A 67 15.61 -26.05 0.48
CA TRP A 67 14.25 -26.22 -0.05
C TRP A 67 13.44 -24.92 -0.01
N LEU A 68 13.88 -23.94 0.78
CA LEU A 68 13.28 -22.60 0.87
C LEU A 68 13.31 -21.87 -0.48
N TRP A 69 14.37 -22.01 -1.27
CA TRP A 69 14.49 -21.33 -2.57
C TRP A 69 13.55 -21.90 -3.63
N LEU A 70 13.45 -23.23 -3.70
CA LEU A 70 12.54 -23.91 -4.63
C LEU A 70 11.08 -23.70 -4.24
N ASP A 71 10.74 -23.87 -2.95
CA ASP A 71 9.37 -23.65 -2.48
C ASP A 71 8.98 -22.17 -2.57
N GLY A 72 9.90 -21.25 -2.23
CA GLY A 72 9.73 -19.81 -2.41
C GLY A 72 9.49 -19.42 -3.86
N GLY A 73 10.30 -19.94 -4.80
CA GLY A 73 10.13 -19.71 -6.23
C GLY A 73 8.80 -20.25 -6.77
N ARG A 74 8.42 -21.47 -6.37
CA ARG A 74 7.13 -22.08 -6.75
C ARG A 74 5.94 -21.28 -6.21
N ARG A 75 5.98 -20.86 -4.94
CA ARG A 75 4.94 -20.01 -4.34
C ARG A 75 4.83 -18.68 -5.05
N LEU A 76 5.97 -18.06 -5.38
CA LEU A 76 5.99 -16.81 -6.10
C LEU A 76 5.38 -16.93 -7.50
N ALA A 77 5.70 -18.01 -8.21
CA ALA A 77 5.12 -18.32 -9.51
C ALA A 77 3.61 -18.57 -9.40
N ALA A 78 3.16 -19.34 -8.40
CA ALA A 78 1.75 -19.61 -8.15
C ALA A 78 0.97 -18.32 -7.85
N GLN A 79 1.52 -17.43 -7.01
CA GLN A 79 0.91 -16.12 -6.74
C GLN A 79 0.86 -15.23 -7.97
N SER A 80 1.93 -15.21 -8.76
CA SER A 80 1.98 -14.44 -10.01
C SER A 80 0.94 -14.94 -11.02
N LEU A 81 0.77 -16.26 -11.13
CA LEU A 81 -0.23 -16.88 -11.99
C LEU A 81 -1.66 -16.61 -11.49
N LEU A 82 -1.88 -16.68 -10.19
CA LEU A 82 -3.17 -16.35 -9.58
C LEU A 82 -3.55 -14.90 -9.88
N LEU A 83 -2.63 -13.96 -9.64
CA LEU A 83 -2.84 -12.54 -9.94
C LEU A 83 -3.10 -12.32 -11.42
N LEU A 84 -2.31 -12.95 -12.31
CA LEU A 84 -2.49 -12.83 -13.75
C LEU A 84 -3.87 -13.37 -14.19
N ARG A 85 -4.28 -14.55 -13.69
CA ARG A 85 -5.59 -15.13 -13.98
C ARG A 85 -6.73 -14.25 -13.52
N LEU A 86 -6.64 -13.69 -12.31
CA LEU A 86 -7.63 -12.74 -11.81
C LEU A 86 -7.73 -11.52 -12.73
N LEU A 87 -6.61 -10.87 -13.05
CA LEU A 87 -6.60 -9.66 -13.88
C LEU A 87 -7.07 -9.90 -15.33
N LEU A 88 -6.86 -11.11 -15.87
CA LEU A 88 -7.24 -11.44 -17.25
C LEU A 88 -8.68 -11.97 -17.38
N ALA A 89 -9.14 -12.78 -16.44
CA ALA A 89 -10.38 -13.55 -16.57
C ALA A 89 -11.36 -13.36 -15.41
N GLY A 90 -10.89 -12.99 -14.22
CA GLY A 90 -11.75 -12.82 -13.04
C GLY A 90 -12.38 -11.43 -12.89
N LEU A 91 -11.94 -10.45 -13.69
CA LEU A 91 -12.43 -9.08 -13.64
C LEU A 91 -13.08 -8.66 -14.97
N PRO A 92 -14.08 -7.76 -14.93
CA PRO A 92 -14.47 -6.98 -16.10
C PRO A 92 -13.25 -6.31 -16.74
N ARG A 93 -13.27 -6.08 -18.06
CA ARG A 93 -12.16 -5.44 -18.78
C ARG A 93 -11.94 -4.04 -18.23
N PRO A 94 -10.83 -3.75 -17.52
CA PRO A 94 -10.59 -2.42 -16.99
C PRO A 94 -9.95 -1.54 -18.06
N ASP A 95 -10.36 -0.27 -18.17
CA ASP A 95 -9.65 0.71 -19.02
C ASP A 95 -8.35 1.20 -18.36
N LEU A 96 -8.30 1.15 -17.03
CA LEU A 96 -7.19 1.61 -16.21
C LEU A 96 -6.96 0.64 -15.05
N LEU A 97 -5.70 0.26 -14.86
CA LEU A 97 -5.20 -0.51 -13.73
C LEU A 97 -4.27 0.38 -12.89
N LEU A 98 -4.71 0.76 -11.70
CA LEU A 98 -3.93 1.50 -10.72
C LEU A 98 -3.26 0.54 -9.73
N VAL A 99 -1.94 0.58 -9.59
CA VAL A 99 -1.19 -0.34 -8.72
C VAL A 99 -0.37 0.43 -7.70
N GLN A 100 -0.45 0.05 -6.43
CA GLN A 100 0.40 0.63 -5.38
C GLN A 100 1.81 0.02 -5.37
N ASN A 101 2.85 0.86 -5.29
CA ASN A 101 4.23 0.45 -5.04
C ASN A 101 4.58 0.52 -3.54
N PRO A 102 5.17 -0.55 -2.96
CA PRO A 102 5.83 -1.65 -3.65
C PRO A 102 4.89 -2.83 -3.92
N PRO A 103 4.63 -3.24 -5.18
CA PRO A 103 4.22 -4.60 -5.38
C PRO A 103 5.45 -5.50 -5.15
N PRO A 104 5.31 -6.64 -4.46
CA PRO A 104 6.40 -7.60 -4.36
C PRO A 104 6.85 -8.00 -5.77
N MET A 105 8.16 -8.16 -5.97
CA MET A 105 8.70 -8.85 -7.15
C MET A 105 7.94 -10.16 -7.36
N PRO A 106 7.38 -10.50 -8.55
CA PRO A 106 7.45 -9.81 -9.84
C PRO A 106 6.14 -9.07 -10.22
N ALA A 107 5.28 -8.74 -9.26
CA ALA A 107 3.91 -8.38 -9.56
C ALA A 107 3.73 -7.10 -10.39
N LEU A 108 4.68 -6.15 -10.38
CA LEU A 108 4.64 -5.02 -11.32
C LEU A 108 4.72 -5.49 -12.79
N ALA A 109 5.53 -6.52 -13.07
CA ALA A 109 5.62 -7.13 -14.39
C ALA A 109 4.32 -7.85 -14.76
N VAL A 110 3.69 -8.54 -13.80
CA VAL A 110 2.39 -9.21 -13.98
C VAL A 110 1.30 -8.20 -14.29
N ALA A 111 1.22 -7.11 -13.53
CA ALA A 111 0.26 -6.03 -13.74
C ALA A 111 0.47 -5.36 -15.10
N TRP A 112 1.73 -5.10 -15.50
CA TRP A 112 2.04 -4.60 -16.83
C TRP A 112 1.58 -5.56 -17.93
N LEU A 113 1.89 -6.85 -17.82
CA LEU A 113 1.50 -7.84 -18.81
C LEU A 113 -0.02 -7.91 -18.93
N ALA A 114 -0.73 -7.97 -17.80
CA ALA A 114 -2.19 -7.98 -17.77
C ALA A 114 -2.77 -6.72 -18.42
N ALA A 115 -2.24 -5.53 -18.10
CA ALA A 115 -2.68 -4.27 -18.69
C ALA A 115 -2.51 -4.28 -20.22
N ARG A 116 -1.36 -4.73 -20.74
CA ARG A 116 -1.13 -4.83 -22.19
C ARG A 116 -2.07 -5.81 -22.88
N LEU A 117 -2.27 -7.00 -22.30
CA LEU A 117 -3.19 -8.02 -22.85
C LEU A 117 -4.65 -7.56 -22.83
N ARG A 118 -5.03 -6.73 -21.87
CA ARG A 118 -6.39 -6.18 -21.73
C ARG A 118 -6.58 -4.82 -22.39
N ARG A 119 -5.53 -4.27 -23.03
CA ARG A 119 -5.49 -2.91 -23.60
C ARG A 119 -5.85 -1.81 -22.59
N ALA A 120 -5.51 -2.05 -21.32
CA ALA A 120 -5.70 -1.11 -20.22
C ALA A 120 -4.46 -0.21 -20.06
N ARG A 121 -4.65 1.00 -19.54
CA ARG A 121 -3.55 1.86 -19.07
C ARG A 121 -3.08 1.41 -17.69
N LEU A 122 -1.77 1.25 -17.51
CA LEU A 122 -1.17 0.97 -16.21
C LEU A 122 -0.74 2.29 -15.55
N VAL A 123 -1.29 2.59 -14.37
CA VAL A 123 -0.83 3.70 -13.52
C VAL A 123 -0.17 3.11 -12.27
N VAL A 124 1.05 3.56 -11.97
CA VAL A 124 1.78 3.14 -10.77
C VAL A 124 1.77 4.26 -9.74
N ASP A 125 1.29 3.95 -8.55
CA ASP A 125 1.28 4.85 -7.40
C ASP A 125 2.45 4.55 -6.45
N TRP A 126 3.49 5.36 -6.54
CA TRP A 126 4.73 5.19 -5.78
C TRP A 126 4.57 5.68 -4.35
N HIS A 127 4.47 4.73 -3.41
CA HIS A 127 4.36 5.00 -1.98
C HIS A 127 5.65 4.68 -1.22
N ASN A 128 6.34 3.60 -1.56
CA ASN A 128 7.71 3.29 -1.10
C ASN A 128 8.53 2.66 -2.23
N PHE A 129 9.86 2.67 -2.10
CA PHE A 129 10.74 1.90 -2.99
C PHE A 129 11.02 0.51 -2.37
N GLY A 130 10.66 -0.55 -3.09
CA GLY A 130 10.86 -1.93 -2.63
C GLY A 130 12.33 -2.25 -2.40
N HIS A 131 13.23 -1.77 -3.28
CA HIS A 131 14.66 -1.94 -3.10
C HIS A 131 15.21 -1.20 -1.87
N ALA A 132 14.68 -0.01 -1.55
CA ALA A 132 15.09 0.75 -0.37
C ALA A 132 14.67 0.03 0.92
N MET A 133 13.44 -0.51 0.96
CA MET A 133 12.96 -1.31 2.08
C MET A 133 13.78 -2.61 2.24
N LEU A 134 14.14 -3.27 1.13
CA LEU A 134 15.01 -4.45 1.17
C LEU A 134 16.43 -4.10 1.63
N ALA A 135 16.94 -2.92 1.26
CA ALA A 135 18.24 -2.44 1.69
C ALA A 135 18.34 -2.20 3.19
N LEU A 136 17.24 -1.86 3.86
CA LEU A 136 17.19 -1.77 5.33
C LEU A 136 17.35 -3.14 6.00
N LYS A 137 16.89 -4.23 5.35
CA LYS A 137 16.96 -5.60 5.89
C LYS A 137 18.27 -6.32 5.57
N LEU A 138 18.74 -6.22 4.32
CA LEU A 138 19.89 -6.98 3.82
C LEU A 138 21.16 -6.13 3.62
N GLY A 139 21.05 -4.81 3.80
CA GLY A 139 22.13 -3.87 3.53
C GLY A 139 22.17 -3.40 2.06
N ARG A 140 22.60 -2.15 1.87
CA ARG A 140 22.59 -1.46 0.56
C ARG A 140 23.44 -2.12 -0.53
N ARG A 141 24.49 -2.86 -0.14
CA ARG A 141 25.43 -3.52 -1.07
C ARG A 141 24.98 -4.91 -1.50
N HIS A 142 23.90 -5.44 -0.92
CA HIS A 142 23.45 -6.80 -1.20
C HIS A 142 22.96 -6.96 -2.65
N PRO A 143 23.36 -8.03 -3.39
CA PRO A 143 22.97 -8.23 -4.80
C PRO A 143 21.45 -8.22 -5.03
N ALA A 144 20.67 -8.77 -4.10
CA ALA A 144 19.21 -8.77 -4.18
C ALA A 144 18.61 -7.36 -4.25
N VAL A 145 19.20 -6.39 -3.55
CA VAL A 145 18.75 -4.98 -3.59
C VAL A 145 18.92 -4.41 -5.00
N ARG A 146 20.04 -4.69 -5.66
CA ARG A 146 20.30 -4.25 -7.03
C ARG A 146 19.33 -4.89 -8.02
N LEU A 147 19.01 -6.17 -7.83
CA LEU A 147 18.03 -6.88 -8.67
C LEU A 147 16.63 -6.27 -8.54
N VAL A 148 16.16 -6.03 -7.31
CA VAL A 148 14.85 -5.39 -7.06
C VAL A 148 14.82 -3.98 -7.65
N ALA A 149 15.88 -3.19 -7.44
CA ALA A 149 15.97 -1.83 -7.99
C ALA A 149 15.92 -1.84 -9.53
N GLY A 150 16.65 -2.77 -10.16
CA GLY A 150 16.64 -2.94 -11.62
C GLY A 150 15.26 -3.34 -12.16
N HIS A 151 14.55 -4.22 -11.47
CA HIS A 151 13.19 -4.61 -11.85
C HIS A 151 12.19 -3.47 -11.66
N GLU A 152 12.18 -2.81 -10.50
CA GLU A 152 11.32 -1.64 -10.25
C GLU A 152 11.55 -0.56 -11.33
N ARG A 153 12.81 -0.26 -11.65
CA ARG A 153 13.16 0.71 -12.69
C ARG A 153 12.70 0.27 -14.08
N ARG A 154 12.92 -1.00 -14.45
CA ARG A 154 12.56 -1.54 -15.77
C ARG A 154 11.05 -1.51 -16.00
N TRP A 155 10.28 -2.04 -15.06
CA TRP A 155 8.83 -2.17 -15.21
C TRP A 155 8.09 -0.89 -14.86
N GLY A 156 8.62 -0.10 -13.93
CA GLY A 156 8.13 1.25 -13.63
C GLY A 156 8.09 2.11 -14.90
N ARG A 157 9.18 2.19 -15.65
CA ARG A 157 9.23 2.95 -16.93
C ARG A 157 8.23 2.52 -17.99
N ARG A 158 7.70 1.31 -17.90
CA ARG A 158 6.77 0.77 -18.89
C ARG A 158 5.30 1.00 -18.53
N ALA A 159 5.03 1.64 -17.38
CA ALA A 159 3.69 2.10 -17.05
C ALA A 159 3.35 3.36 -17.85
N ASP A 160 2.06 3.62 -18.02
CA ASP A 160 1.54 4.71 -18.83
C ASP A 160 1.31 5.99 -18.00
N GLY A 161 1.33 5.88 -16.66
CA GLY A 161 1.21 7.02 -15.76
C GLY A 161 1.75 6.73 -14.36
N HIS A 162 2.07 7.80 -13.63
CA HIS A 162 2.72 7.71 -12.33
C HIS A 162 2.20 8.74 -11.32
N LEU A 163 1.87 8.25 -10.12
CA LEU A 163 1.59 9.06 -8.95
C LEU A 163 2.69 8.84 -7.91
N THR A 164 2.95 9.82 -7.04
CA THR A 164 3.91 9.64 -5.95
C THR A 164 3.58 10.46 -4.73
N VAL A 165 3.90 9.94 -3.55
CA VAL A 165 3.60 10.56 -2.25
C VAL A 165 4.36 11.86 -1.97
N SER A 166 5.51 12.10 -2.61
CA SER A 166 6.38 13.22 -2.25
C SER A 166 7.19 13.78 -3.42
N ARG A 167 7.59 15.04 -3.29
CA ARG A 167 8.50 15.70 -4.25
C ARG A 167 9.87 15.04 -4.29
N ALA A 168 10.39 14.58 -3.14
CA ALA A 168 11.66 13.88 -3.08
C ALA A 168 11.64 12.58 -3.88
N MET A 169 10.55 11.81 -3.76
CA MET A 169 10.37 10.58 -4.55
C MET A 169 10.16 10.89 -6.04
N SER A 170 9.40 11.93 -6.38
CA SER A 170 9.27 12.41 -7.77
C SER A 170 10.63 12.76 -8.40
N ALA A 171 11.52 13.44 -7.65
CA ALA A 171 12.86 13.77 -8.14
C ALA A 171 13.72 12.53 -8.40
N GLU A 172 13.62 11.50 -7.55
CA GLU A 172 14.33 10.23 -7.75
C GLU A 172 13.76 9.45 -8.96
N LEU A 173 12.43 9.42 -9.11
CA LEU A 173 11.76 8.83 -10.27
C LEU A 173 12.15 9.55 -11.57
N LYS A 174 12.33 10.87 -11.52
CA LYS A 174 12.80 11.65 -12.67
C LYS A 174 14.20 11.24 -13.11
N ARG A 175 15.11 10.87 -12.19
CA ARG A 175 16.42 10.27 -12.52
C ARG A 175 16.29 8.90 -13.16
N TRP A 176 15.19 8.21 -12.89
CA TRP A 176 14.84 6.98 -13.58
C TRP A 176 14.19 7.25 -14.94
N GLY A 177 13.96 8.51 -15.34
CA GLY A 177 13.23 8.84 -16.56
C GLY A 177 11.73 8.58 -16.46
N ILE A 178 11.21 8.63 -15.23
CA ILE A 178 9.79 8.51 -14.93
C ILE A 178 9.28 9.88 -14.48
N ASP A 179 8.31 10.44 -15.20
CA ASP A 179 7.63 11.67 -14.78
C ASP A 179 6.42 11.31 -13.93
N ALA A 180 6.44 11.68 -12.64
CA ALA A 180 5.44 11.30 -11.67
C ALA A 180 4.77 12.52 -11.03
N ARG A 181 3.44 12.53 -11.06
CA ARG A 181 2.63 13.56 -10.43
C ARG A 181 2.60 13.36 -8.92
N VAL A 182 2.98 14.39 -8.18
CA VAL A 182 2.94 14.34 -6.72
C VAL A 182 1.48 14.39 -6.25
N LEU A 183 1.07 13.36 -5.53
CA LEU A 183 -0.19 13.24 -4.82
C LEU A 183 0.12 12.84 -3.38
N TYR A 184 0.15 13.85 -2.51
CA TYR A 184 0.44 13.68 -1.08
C TYR A 184 -0.60 12.80 -0.40
N ASP A 185 -0.16 11.97 0.54
CA ASP A 185 -1.07 11.30 1.47
C ASP A 185 -1.73 12.35 2.35
N ARG A 186 -3.06 12.40 2.29
CA ARG A 186 -3.88 13.21 3.19
C ARG A 186 -4.82 12.29 3.95
N PRO A 187 -5.01 12.52 5.25
CA PRO A 187 -6.01 11.78 5.97
C PRO A 187 -7.39 12.06 5.36
N PRO A 188 -8.27 11.05 5.23
CA PRO A 188 -9.69 11.26 4.96
C PRO A 188 -10.34 12.25 5.90
N GLN A 189 -11.44 12.83 5.43
CA GLN A 189 -12.33 13.67 6.23
C GLN A 189 -12.89 12.99 7.48
N ARG A 190 -12.93 11.64 7.51
CA ARG A 190 -13.35 10.87 8.70
C ARG A 190 -12.35 10.96 9.86
N PHE A 191 -11.06 11.17 9.57
CA PHE A 191 -10.09 11.46 10.63
C PHE A 191 -10.22 12.92 11.01
N ARG A 192 -10.74 13.16 12.21
CA ARG A 192 -10.86 14.48 12.82
C ARG A 192 -9.88 14.60 13.97
N PRO A 193 -9.39 15.81 14.29
CA PRO A 193 -8.62 16.02 15.50
C PRO A 193 -9.36 15.46 16.71
N THR A 194 -8.67 14.65 17.52
CA THR A 194 -9.23 14.06 18.73
C THR A 194 -9.61 15.17 19.72
N PRO A 195 -10.81 15.14 20.33
CA PRO A 195 -11.20 16.12 21.35
C PRO A 195 -10.17 16.23 22.48
N ALA A 196 -10.03 17.42 23.08
CA ALA A 196 -9.04 17.68 24.13
C ALA A 196 -9.18 16.71 25.33
N ALA A 197 -10.42 16.43 25.74
CA ALA A 197 -10.70 15.48 26.82
C ALA A 197 -10.21 14.06 26.52
N ASP A 198 -10.44 13.58 25.29
CA ASP A 198 -10.00 12.25 24.86
C ASP A 198 -8.48 12.17 24.71
N ARG A 199 -7.84 13.24 24.20
CA ARG A 199 -6.38 13.39 24.20
C ARG A 199 -5.82 13.33 25.61
N HIS A 200 -6.37 14.12 26.53
CA HIS A 200 -5.96 14.14 27.94
C HIS A 200 -6.06 12.75 28.57
N ARG A 201 -7.19 12.06 28.38
CA ARG A 201 -7.40 10.69 28.89
C ARG A 201 -6.39 9.70 28.30
N LEU A 202 -6.10 9.78 27.00
CA LEU A 202 -5.09 8.96 26.35
C LEU A 202 -3.69 9.21 26.91
N PHE A 203 -3.28 10.48 27.02
CA PHE A 203 -1.96 10.83 27.53
C PHE A 203 -1.76 10.43 28.99
N ARG A 204 -2.79 10.53 29.84
CA ARG A 204 -2.72 9.99 31.21
C ARG A 204 -2.53 8.48 31.23
N ARG A 205 -3.27 7.74 30.41
CA ARG A 205 -3.11 6.28 30.32
C ARG A 205 -1.71 5.89 29.83
N LEU A 206 -1.18 6.60 28.83
CA LEU A 206 0.17 6.37 28.33
C LEU A 206 1.24 6.72 29.36
N ALA A 207 1.09 7.85 30.06
CA ALA A 207 2.03 8.24 31.11
C ALA A 207 2.12 7.19 32.23
N ALA A 208 0.97 6.67 32.66
CA ALA A 208 0.93 5.59 33.64
C ALA A 208 1.52 4.26 33.10
N ALA A 209 1.20 3.89 31.86
CA ALA A 209 1.68 2.64 31.26
C ALA A 209 3.20 2.64 30.96
N LEU A 210 3.77 3.83 30.72
CA LEU A 210 5.18 4.02 30.37
C LEU A 210 6.03 4.52 31.55
N ASP A 211 5.44 4.61 32.75
CA ASP A 211 6.08 5.12 33.98
C ASP A 211 6.77 6.49 33.77
N LEU A 212 6.08 7.37 33.05
CA LEU A 212 6.61 8.71 32.75
C LEU A 212 6.50 9.62 33.98
N PRO A 213 7.47 10.52 34.18
CA PRO A 213 7.50 11.38 35.36
C PRO A 213 6.23 12.26 35.49
N PRO A 214 5.80 12.55 36.74
CA PRO A 214 4.63 13.38 37.00
C PRO A 214 4.83 14.78 36.42
N GLY A 215 3.89 15.22 35.57
CA GLY A 215 3.95 16.48 34.82
C GLY A 215 3.65 16.31 33.33
N ILE A 216 3.94 15.13 32.76
CA ILE A 216 3.68 14.81 31.34
C ILE A 216 2.18 14.45 31.12
N GLY A 217 1.51 13.93 32.15
CA GLY A 217 0.07 13.57 32.13
C GLY A 217 -0.91 14.64 32.62
N GLY A 218 -0.45 15.87 32.86
CA GLY A 218 -1.23 16.94 33.50
C GLY A 218 -1.34 16.80 35.02
N SER A 219 -1.43 17.94 35.73
CA SER A 219 -1.51 17.99 37.19
C SER A 219 -2.83 17.39 37.71
N ALA A 220 -2.81 16.83 38.92
CA ALA A 220 -3.97 16.20 39.57
C ALA A 220 -5.03 17.26 39.95
N GLY A 221 -5.81 17.71 38.97
CA GLY A 221 -6.87 18.71 39.16
C GLY A 221 -7.41 19.29 37.86
N ASP A 222 -6.64 19.24 36.78
CA ASP A 222 -7.07 19.77 35.48
C ASP A 222 -7.67 18.64 34.62
N GLN A 223 -8.94 18.79 34.24
CA GLN A 223 -9.67 17.85 33.39
C GLN A 223 -9.49 18.16 31.89
N THR A 224 -8.85 19.29 31.57
CA THR A 224 -8.81 19.83 30.21
C THR A 224 -7.42 20.11 29.69
N ALA A 225 -6.41 20.25 30.56
CA ALA A 225 -5.05 20.57 30.14
C ALA A 225 -3.99 19.55 30.59
N THR A 226 -3.13 19.24 29.63
CA THR A 226 -1.79 18.66 29.74
C THR A 226 -0.88 19.55 28.88
N PRO A 227 0.45 19.48 29.03
CA PRO A 227 1.39 20.17 28.13
C PRO A 227 1.21 19.83 26.64
N PHE A 228 0.45 18.76 26.34
CA PHE A 228 0.15 18.28 24.99
C PHE A 228 -1.27 18.62 24.53
N THR A 229 -2.07 19.33 25.34
CA THR A 229 -3.45 19.75 25.03
C THR A 229 -3.68 21.25 24.91
N GLU A 230 -2.70 22.08 25.32
CA GLU A 230 -2.60 23.51 25.00
C GLU A 230 -2.24 23.78 23.52
#